data_AF-A0A7W0KBW4-F1
#
_entry.id   AF-A0A7W0KBW4-F1
#
_cell.length_a   1.000
_cell.length_b   1.000
_cell.length_c   1.000
_cell.angle_alpha   90.00
_cell.angle_beta   90.00
_cell.angle_gamma   90.00
#
_symmetry.space_group_name_H-M   'P 1'
#
loop_
_entity.id
_entity.type
_entity.pdbx_description
1 polymer ?
#
loop_
_entity_poly.entity_id
_entity_poly.type
_entity_poly.pdbx_seq_one_letter_code
_entity_poly.pdbx_strand_id
1 'polypeptide(L)'
;AMLVIPGSLLLIGNVAVLIWRDPEQPDQLVLGSVLAGIGWVLFLVFSLNALRLGRLFNNLGLIGPLALVALLLVGDILLLTSFLDILPPWDEVTKSIENGLRDILPFVE
;
A
#
# COMPACT_ATOMS: atom_id res chain seq x y z
N ALA A 1 -5.95 -10.48 8.14
CA ALA A 1 -6.74 -9.53 7.33
C ALA A 1 -6.49 -8.07 7.73
N MET A 2 -6.27 -7.73 9.01
CA MET A 2 -6.16 -6.33 9.44
C MET A 2 -5.00 -5.52 8.82
N LEU A 3 -3.87 -6.16 8.47
CA LEU A 3 -2.71 -5.55 7.80
C LEU A 3 -2.85 -5.43 6.27
N VAL A 4 -3.81 -6.15 5.68
CA VAL A 4 -4.02 -6.13 4.23
C VAL A 4 -4.59 -4.76 3.83
N ILE A 5 -5.57 -4.27 4.59
CA ILE A 5 -6.25 -2.99 4.37
C ILE A 5 -5.29 -1.79 4.34
N PRO A 6 -4.45 -1.54 5.37
CA PRO A 6 -3.52 -0.41 5.37
C PRO A 6 -2.53 -0.50 4.21
N GLY A 7 -1.98 -1.68 3.93
CA GLY A 7 -1.09 -1.89 2.78
C GLY A 7 -1.74 -1.53 1.43
N SER A 8 -2.99 -1.96 1.18
CA SER A 8 -3.71 -1.55 -0.04
C SER A 8 -3.94 -0.06 -0.13
N LEU A 9 -4.32 0.58 0.98
CA LEU A 9 -4.61 2.01 1.00
C LEU A 9 -3.34 2.82 0.73
N LEU A 10 -2.21 2.40 1.30
CA LEU A 10 -0.91 3.02 1.06
C LEU A 10 -0.45 2.81 -0.39
N LEU A 11 -0.65 1.64 -0.96
CA LEU A 11 -0.28 1.38 -2.36
C LEU A 11 -1.09 2.26 -3.31
N ILE A 12 -2.41 2.33 -3.13
CA ILE A 12 -3.29 3.20 -3.92
C ILE A 12 -2.89 4.67 -3.72
N GLY A 13 -2.62 5.09 -2.49
CA GLY A 13 -2.18 6.45 -2.17
C GLY A 13 -0.89 6.82 -2.89
N ASN A 14 0.14 5.96 -2.81
CA ASN A 14 1.40 6.18 -3.52
C ASN A 14 1.18 6.30 -5.04
N VAL A 15 0.39 5.41 -5.66
CA VAL A 15 0.11 5.45 -7.10
C VAL A 15 -0.65 6.72 -7.48
N ALA A 16 -1.63 7.14 -6.68
CA ALA A 16 -2.40 8.35 -6.94
C ALA A 16 -1.51 9.61 -6.91
N VAL A 17 -0.59 9.70 -5.94
CA VAL A 17 0.35 10.81 -5.86
C VAL A 17 1.36 10.77 -7.02
N LEU A 18 1.80 9.58 -7.43
CA LEU A 18 2.69 9.40 -8.58
C LEU A 18 2.05 9.89 -9.88
N ILE A 19 0.80 9.50 -10.15
CA ILE A 19 0.06 9.95 -11.32
C ILE A 19 -0.18 11.47 -11.28
N TRP A 20 -0.40 12.02 -10.09
CA TRP A 20 -0.73 13.44 -9.94
C TRP A 20 0.49 14.35 -10.11
N ARG A 21 1.67 13.96 -9.60
CA ARG A 21 2.86 14.83 -9.57
C ARG A 21 4.05 14.39 -10.41
N ASP A 22 4.02 13.18 -10.93
CA ASP A 22 5.16 12.56 -11.62
C ASP A 22 6.52 12.76 -10.88
N PRO A 23 6.59 12.51 -9.56
CA PRO A 23 7.82 12.65 -8.79
C PRO A 23 8.82 11.54 -9.17
N GLU A 24 10.12 11.80 -8.98
CA GLU A 24 11.15 10.77 -9.14
C GLU A 24 10.79 9.54 -8.28
N GLN A 25 10.66 8.39 -8.94
CA GLN A 25 10.21 7.15 -8.29
C GLN A 25 11.22 6.75 -7.20
N PRO A 26 10.85 6.78 -5.91
CA PRO A 26 11.76 6.37 -4.85
C PRO A 26 11.95 4.85 -4.92
N ASP A 27 13.18 4.36 -4.81
CA ASP A 27 13.46 2.91 -4.81
C ASP A 27 12.65 2.13 -3.76
N GLN A 28 12.34 2.81 -2.65
CA GLN A 28 11.52 2.31 -1.54
C GLN A 28 10.08 2.00 -1.98
N LEU A 29 9.54 2.71 -2.96
CA LEU A 29 8.21 2.47 -3.51
C LEU A 29 8.16 1.14 -4.26
N VAL A 30 9.13 0.92 -5.14
CA VAL A 30 9.21 -0.32 -5.95
C VAL A 30 9.38 -1.51 -5.02
N LEU A 31 10.28 -1.39 -4.05
CA LEU A 31 10.57 -2.46 -3.10
C LEU A 31 9.38 -2.72 -2.17
N GLY A 32 8.75 -1.67 -1.64
CA GLY A 32 7.56 -1.75 -0.78
C GLY A 32 6.33 -2.32 -1.50
N SER A 33 6.08 -1.89 -2.74
CA SER A 33 4.96 -2.39 -3.55
C SER A 33 5.14 -3.87 -3.95
N VAL A 34 6.36 -4.28 -4.30
CA VAL A 34 6.68 -5.69 -4.57
C VAL A 34 6.52 -6.53 -3.30
N LEU A 35 7.04 -6.08 -2.16
CA LEU A 35 6.92 -6.82 -0.89
C LEU A 35 5.46 -6.95 -0.43
N ALA A 36 4.70 -5.86 -0.51
CA ALA A 36 3.28 -5.85 -0.19
C ALA A 36 2.49 -6.75 -1.15
N GLY A 37 2.80 -6.71 -2.45
CA GLY A 37 2.19 -7.56 -3.47
C GLY A 37 2.46 -9.06 -3.23
N ILE A 38 3.71 -9.42 -2.94
CA ILE A 38 4.07 -10.81 -2.59
C ILE A 38 3.38 -11.23 -1.30
N GLY A 39 3.38 -10.38 -0.27
CA GLY A 39 2.70 -10.63 1.00
C GLY A 39 1.20 -10.88 0.82
N TRP A 40 0.56 -10.12 -0.06
CA TRP A 40 -0.84 -10.29 -0.44
C TRP A 40 -1.11 -11.59 -1.17
N VAL A 41 -0.33 -11.92 -2.20
CA VAL A 41 -0.49 -13.17 -2.96
C VAL A 41 -0.33 -14.37 -2.02
N LEU A 42 0.70 -14.35 -1.18
CA LEU A 42 0.90 -15.40 -0.18
C LEU A 42 -0.29 -15.46 0.78
N PHE A 43 -0.74 -14.33 1.33
CA PHE A 43 -1.91 -14.27 2.22
C PHE A 43 -3.16 -14.87 1.57
N LEU A 44 -3.46 -14.54 0.31
CA LEU A 44 -4.62 -15.08 -0.42
C LEU A 44 -4.50 -16.57 -0.67
N VAL A 45 -3.32 -17.04 -1.11
CA VAL A 45 -3.04 -18.46 -1.33
C VAL A 45 -3.22 -19.27 -0.05
N PHE A 46 -2.76 -18.74 1.09
CA PHE A 46 -2.96 -19.37 2.40
C PHE A 46 -4.41 -19.29 2.87
N SER A 47 -5.07 -18.13 2.73
CA SER A 47 -6.45 -17.90 3.19
C SER A 47 -7.46 -18.74 2.44
N LEU A 48 -7.27 -18.95 1.13
CA LEU A 48 -8.16 -19.76 0.31
C LEU A 48 -7.92 -21.26 0.50
N ASN A 49 -6.90 -21.66 1.28
CA ASN A 49 -6.40 -23.02 1.38
C ASN A 49 -6.21 -23.67 -0.01
N ALA A 50 -5.94 -22.83 -1.03
CA ALA A 50 -6.13 -23.16 -2.45
C ALA A 50 -5.19 -24.27 -2.94
N LEU A 51 -4.12 -24.54 -2.19
CA LEU A 51 -3.11 -25.54 -2.52
C LEU A 51 -3.04 -26.69 -1.50
N ARG A 52 -4.04 -26.87 -0.60
CA ARG A 52 -3.95 -27.76 0.57
C ARG A 52 -2.73 -27.44 1.48
N LEU A 53 -2.22 -26.22 1.39
CA LEU A 53 -1.10 -25.67 2.17
C LEU A 53 -1.38 -25.64 3.68
N GLY A 54 -2.63 -25.78 4.12
CA GLY A 54 -2.96 -26.01 5.52
C GLY A 54 -2.20 -27.20 6.15
N ARG A 55 -1.85 -28.23 5.36
CA ARG A 55 -1.00 -29.34 5.84
C ARG A 55 0.48 -28.97 6.00
N LEU A 56 1.01 -28.08 5.16
CA LEU A 56 2.37 -27.55 5.31
C LEU A 56 2.47 -26.60 6.51
N PHE A 57 1.42 -25.82 6.77
CA PHE A 57 1.29 -25.02 7.99
C PHE A 57 1.18 -25.87 9.26
N ASN A 58 0.49 -27.02 9.22
CA ASN A 58 0.51 -27.96 10.35
C ASN A 58 1.91 -28.48 10.67
N ASN A 59 2.78 -28.64 9.66
CA ASN A 59 4.17 -29.05 9.87
C ASN A 59 5.10 -27.89 10.26
N LEU A 60 4.85 -26.66 9.76
CA LEU A 60 5.62 -25.46 10.13
C LEU A 60 5.15 -24.81 11.45
N GLY A 61 3.96 -25.19 11.93
CA GLY A 61 3.34 -24.61 13.11
C GLY A 61 3.16 -23.09 13.02
N LEU A 62 3.41 -22.40 14.13
CA LEU A 62 3.20 -20.95 14.29
C LEU A 62 4.17 -20.09 13.45
N ILE A 63 5.20 -20.68 12.83
CA ILE A 63 6.25 -19.94 12.09
C ILE A 63 5.72 -19.39 10.76
N GLY A 64 4.94 -20.18 10.01
CA GLY A 64 4.34 -19.74 8.74
C GLY A 64 3.48 -18.46 8.86
N PRO A 65 2.51 -18.39 9.81
CA PRO A 65 1.70 -17.20 9.99
C PRO A 65 2.51 -16.01 10.53
N LEU A 66 3.49 -16.25 11.40
CA LEU A 66 4.36 -15.19 11.91
C LEU A 66 5.22 -14.56 10.81
N ALA A 67 5.80 -15.37 9.92
CA ALA A 67 6.59 -14.89 8.79
C ALA A 67 5.76 -14.04 7.83
N LEU A 68 4.50 -14.42 7.58
CA LEU A 68 3.57 -13.60 6.78
C LEU A 68 3.26 -12.26 7.42
N VAL A 69 2.99 -12.25 8.74
CA VAL A 69 2.71 -11.01 9.47
C VAL A 69 3.92 -10.08 9.42
N ALA A 70 5.13 -10.61 9.64
CA ALA A 70 6.37 -9.85 9.54
C ALA A 70 6.59 -9.30 8.13
N LEU A 71 6.38 -10.12 7.09
CA LEU A 71 6.52 -9.69 5.69
C LEU A 71 5.55 -8.57 5.32
N LEU A 72 4.28 -8.70 5.72
CA LEU A 72 3.26 -7.67 5.49
C LEU A 72 3.59 -6.38 6.25
N LEU A 73 4.00 -6.49 7.52
CA LEU A 73 4.41 -5.32 8.30
C LEU A 73 5.58 -4.56 7.66
N VAL A 74 6.59 -5.28 7.17
CA VAL A 74 7.73 -4.65 6.49
C VAL A 74 7.29 -3.98 5.19
N GLY A 75 6.42 -4.63 4.40
CA GLY A 75 5.84 -4.04 3.20
C GLY A 75 5.04 -2.77 3.49
N ASP A 76 4.20 -2.79 4.52
CA ASP A 76 3.40 -1.64 4.94
C ASP A 76 4.27 -0.47 5.41
N ILE A 77 5.34 -0.75 6.17
CA ILE A 77 6.29 0.28 6.62
C ILE A 77 6.99 0.92 5.43
N LEU A 78 7.48 0.12 4.47
CA LEU A 78 8.14 0.64 3.27
C LEU A 78 7.19 1.49 2.40
N LEU A 79 5.94 1.06 2.27
CA LEU A 79 4.93 1.83 1.55
C LEU A 79 4.59 3.14 2.28
N LEU A 80 4.59 3.12 3.62
CA LEU A 80 4.36 4.32 4.44
C LEU A 80 5.52 5.30 4.33
N THR A 81 6.77 4.85 4.38
CA THR A 81 7.93 5.75 4.23
C THR A 81 7.97 6.34 2.83
N SER A 82 7.77 5.53 1.80
CA SER A 82 7.62 6.00 0.42
C SER A 82 6.48 7.01 0.30
N PHE A 83 5.33 6.75 0.93
CA PHE A 83 4.21 7.68 0.87
C PHE A 83 4.56 9.02 1.50
N LEU A 84 5.21 9.02 2.67
CA LEU A 84 5.65 10.23 3.36
C LEU A 84 6.72 11.00 2.59
N ASP A 85 7.61 10.32 1.88
CA ASP A 85 8.66 10.95 1.05
C ASP A 85 8.05 11.68 -0.15
N ILE A 86 6.96 11.15 -0.72
CA ILE A 86 6.29 11.73 -1.88
C ILE A 86 5.14 12.69 -1.46
N LEU A 87 4.69 12.63 -0.20
CA LEU A 87 3.53 13.39 0.25
C LEU A 87 3.81 14.89 0.20
N PRO A 88 3.03 15.67 -0.56
CA PRO A 88 3.15 17.12 -0.57
C PRO A 88 2.76 17.73 0.78
N PRO A 89 3.26 18.93 1.09
CA PRO A 89 2.80 19.66 2.24
C PRO A 89 1.30 20.01 2.11
N TRP A 90 0.62 20.09 3.26
CA TRP A 90 -0.84 20.06 3.35
C TRP A 90 -1.53 21.31 2.76
N ASP A 91 -0.79 22.40 2.67
CA ASP A 91 -1.19 23.64 2.02
C ASP A 91 -1.26 23.51 0.49
N GLU A 92 -0.44 22.66 -0.13
CA GLU A 92 -0.51 22.43 -1.57
C GLU A 92 -1.69 21.54 -1.96
N VAL A 93 -2.03 20.56 -1.10
CA VAL A 93 -3.19 19.69 -1.31
C VAL A 93 -4.50 20.47 -1.27
N THR A 94 -4.65 21.33 -0.26
CA THR A 94 -5.86 22.16 -0.11
C THR A 94 -6.02 23.14 -1.28
N LYS A 95 -4.94 23.79 -1.72
CA LYS A 95 -4.96 24.66 -2.91
C LYS A 95 -5.30 23.90 -4.19
N SER A 96 -4.78 22.70 -4.38
CA SER A 96 -5.11 21.89 -5.57
C SER A 96 -6.57 21.46 -5.59
N ILE A 97 -7.13 21.09 -4.43
CA ILE A 97 -8.54 20.73 -4.31
C ILE A 97 -9.42 21.95 -4.56
N GLU A 98 -9.07 23.12 -4.01
CA GLU A 98 -9.80 24.37 -4.27
C GLU A 98 -9.78 24.73 -5.76
N ASN A 99 -8.62 24.66 -6.41
CA ASN A 99 -8.49 24.94 -7.85
C ASN A 99 -9.29 23.95 -8.70
N GLY A 100 -9.26 22.65 -8.38
CA GLY A 100 -10.05 21.64 -9.09
C GLY A 100 -11.56 21.81 -8.87
N LEU A 101 -11.98 22.22 -7.68
CA LEU A 101 -13.38 22.55 -7.39
C LEU A 101 -13.83 23.80 -8.13
N ARG A 102 -12.99 24.83 -8.24
CA ARG A 102 -13.28 26.05 -9.03
C ARG A 102 -13.43 25.75 -10.52
N ASP A 103 -12.64 24.81 -11.05
CA ASP A 103 -12.72 24.39 -12.46
C ASP A 103 -14.04 23.62 -12.76
N ILE A 104 -14.52 22.83 -11.80
CA ILE A 104 -15.78 22.05 -11.94
C ILE A 104 -17.02 22.89 -11.60
N LEU A 105 -16.91 23.83 -10.66
CA LEU A 105 -17.99 24.70 -10.19
C LEU A 105 -17.62 26.17 -10.39
N PRO A 106 -17.70 26.69 -11.63
CA PRO A 106 -17.32 28.08 -11.94
C PRO A 106 -18.26 29.15 -11.33
N PHE A 107 -19.23 28.75 -10.50
CA PHE A 107 -20.29 29.61 -9.95
C PHE A 107 -20.08 29.96 -8.46
N VAL A 108 -19.02 29.45 -7.82
CA VAL A 108 -18.69 29.77 -6.42
C VAL A 108 -17.60 30.85 -6.42
N GLU A 109 -18.03 32.11 -6.48
CA GLU A 109 -17.21 33.27 -6.10
C GLU A 109 -17.09 33.39 -4.58
#